data_AF-A0A3D5AK67-F1
#
_entry.id   AF-A0A3D5AK67-F1
#
_cell.length_a   1.000
_cell.length_b   1.000
_cell.length_c   1.000
_cell.angle_alpha   90.00
_cell.angle_beta   90.00
_cell.angle_gamma   90.00
#
_symmetry.space_group_name_H-M   'P 1'
#
loop_
_entity.id
_entity.type
_entity.pdbx_description
1 polymer ?
#
loop_
_entity_poly.entity_id
_entity_poly.type
_entity_poly.pdbx_seq_one_letter_code
_entity_poly.pdbx_strand_id
1 'polypeptide(L)'
;PPPASTACHFWAALTSIGDNEPRMRALGYPVGVMLWRAHAVSGALAGCAGALWVHATGYIAPHDLGLATGAIALAAAAIGDRRGPIVVIAATAALVGARDLASSYIGPAATQGPLLFGLALLVAAFLPVLRQRVRL
;
A
#
# COMPACT_ATOMS: atom_id res chain seq x y z
N PRO A 1 -13.14 -33.72 9.81
CA PRO A 1 -11.79 -33.76 10.42
C PRO A 1 -10.72 -34.13 9.38
N PRO A 2 -9.69 -33.28 9.19
CA PRO A 2 -8.38 -33.59 9.82
C PRO A 2 -7.83 -32.45 10.71
N PRO A 3 -6.92 -32.79 11.66
CA PRO A 3 -6.32 -31.84 12.62
C PRO A 3 -5.14 -31.07 12.03
N ALA A 4 -5.30 -29.76 11.80
CA ALA A 4 -4.20 -28.85 11.51
C ALA A 4 -3.60 -28.36 12.84
N SER A 5 -2.82 -29.22 13.48
CA SER A 5 -1.99 -28.86 14.62
C SER A 5 -0.99 -27.77 14.23
N THR A 6 -0.97 -26.70 15.03
CA THR A 6 0.04 -25.61 15.02
C THR A 6 0.14 -24.73 13.77
N ALA A 7 -0.98 -24.35 13.17
CA ALA A 7 -0.99 -23.04 12.53
C ALA A 7 -0.75 -21.97 13.62
N CYS A 8 0.13 -21.01 13.37
CA CYS A 8 0.37 -19.91 14.31
C CYS A 8 -0.99 -19.28 14.65
N HIS A 9 -1.39 -19.27 15.93
CA HIS A 9 -2.67 -18.74 16.39
C HIS A 9 -2.93 -17.33 15.85
N PHE A 10 -1.86 -16.56 15.66
CA PHE A 10 -1.89 -15.24 15.05
C PHE A 10 -2.39 -15.26 13.60
N TRP A 11 -1.90 -16.18 12.78
CA TRP A 11 -2.31 -16.31 11.39
C TRP A 11 -3.75 -16.77 11.26
N ALA A 12 -4.15 -17.78 12.05
CA ALA A 12 -5.53 -18.28 12.08
C ALA A 12 -6.52 -17.19 12.52
N ALA A 13 -6.13 -16.34 13.48
CA ALA A 13 -6.91 -15.21 13.93
C ALA A 13 -7.01 -14.08 12.88
N LEU A 14 -5.98 -13.85 12.06
CA LEU A 14 -6.05 -12.87 10.97
C LEU A 14 -6.93 -13.36 9.81
N THR A 15 -6.84 -14.64 9.44
CA THR A 15 -7.69 -15.22 8.39
C THR A 15 -9.17 -15.14 8.78
N SER A 16 -9.52 -15.43 10.04
CA SER A 16 -10.91 -15.33 10.50
C SER A 16 -11.43 -13.89 10.59
N ILE A 17 -10.56 -12.91 10.88
CA ILE A 17 -10.90 -11.47 10.75
C ILE A 17 -11.18 -11.11 9.29
N GLY A 18 -10.38 -11.62 8.35
CA GLY A 18 -10.53 -11.38 6.91
C GLY A 18 -11.83 -11.96 6.33
N ASP A 19 -12.28 -13.12 6.82
CA ASP A 19 -13.50 -13.76 6.35
C ASP A 19 -14.77 -13.03 6.82
N ASN A 20 -14.84 -12.64 8.09
CA ASN A 20 -16.01 -11.95 8.65
C ASN A 20 -15.66 -11.11 9.90
N GLU A 21 -15.22 -9.88 9.68
CA GLU A 21 -14.90 -8.93 10.75
C GLU A 21 -16.06 -8.65 11.73
N PRO A 22 -17.32 -8.43 11.28
CA PRO A 22 -18.43 -8.15 12.20
C PRO A 22 -18.70 -9.31 13.16
N ARG A 23 -18.50 -10.55 12.69
CA ARG A 23 -18.67 -11.77 13.50
C ARG A 23 -17.60 -11.87 14.58
N MET A 24 -16.35 -11.52 14.27
CA MET A 24 -15.25 -11.48 15.26
C MET A 24 -15.47 -10.40 16.33
N ARG A 25 -16.01 -9.24 15.94
CA ARG A 25 -16.37 -8.18 16.91
C ARG A 25 -17.52 -8.59 17.83
N ALA A 26 -18.52 -9.31 17.31
CA ALA A 26 -19.63 -9.84 18.12
C ALA A 26 -19.19 -10.89 19.15
N LEU A 27 -18.09 -11.61 18.89
CA LEU A 27 -17.46 -12.56 19.81
C LEU A 27 -16.59 -11.89 20.89
N GLY A 28 -16.48 -10.56 20.88
CA GLY A 28 -15.67 -9.81 21.85
C GLY A 28 -14.17 -9.81 21.57
N TYR A 29 -13.73 -10.29 20.40
CA TYR A 29 -12.31 -10.22 20.03
C TYR A 29 -11.89 -8.76 19.76
N PRO A 30 -10.76 -8.29 20.32
CA PRO A 30 -10.23 -6.96 20.04
C PRO A 30 -9.56 -6.92 18.66
N VAL A 31 -10.39 -6.89 17.61
CA VAL A 31 -9.95 -6.88 16.20
C VAL A 31 -8.98 -5.73 15.92
N GLY A 32 -9.25 -4.55 16.47
CA GLY A 32 -8.41 -3.36 16.28
C GLY A 32 -6.96 -3.60 16.71
N VAL A 33 -6.74 -4.13 17.92
CA VAL A 33 -5.39 -4.39 18.45
C VAL A 33 -4.64 -5.40 17.59
N MET A 34 -5.34 -6.43 17.09
CA MET A 34 -4.74 -7.44 16.23
C MET A 34 -4.24 -6.87 14.91
N LEU A 35 -5.06 -6.04 14.26
CA LEU A 35 -4.71 -5.35 13.01
C LEU A 35 -3.58 -4.35 13.22
N TRP A 36 -3.61 -3.58 14.32
CA TRP A 36 -2.54 -2.65 14.69
C TRP A 36 -1.19 -3.35 14.83
N ARG A 37 -1.15 -4.52 15.49
CA ARG A 37 0.08 -5.31 15.62
C ARG A 37 0.59 -5.81 14.28
N ALA A 38 -0.31 -6.29 13.41
CA ALA A 38 0.06 -6.72 12.07
C ALA A 38 0.66 -5.56 11.24
N HIS A 39 0.03 -4.38 11.27
CA HIS A 39 0.55 -3.19 10.60
C HIS A 39 1.86 -2.68 11.20
N ALA A 40 2.01 -2.72 12.52
CA ALA A 40 3.24 -2.30 13.20
C ALA A 40 4.44 -3.18 12.79
N VAL A 41 4.25 -4.50 12.71
CA VAL A 41 5.30 -5.43 12.25
C VAL A 41 5.67 -5.17 10.80
N SER A 42 4.67 -4.98 9.92
CA SER A 42 4.92 -4.66 8.51
C SER A 42 5.65 -3.32 8.34
N GLY A 43 5.22 -2.28 9.06
CA GLY A 43 5.84 -0.96 9.06
C GLY A 43 7.27 -0.97 9.61
N ALA A 44 7.54 -1.77 10.65
CA ALA A 44 8.89 -1.93 11.19
C ALA A 44 9.82 -2.57 10.16
N LEU A 45 9.39 -3.63 9.47
CA LEU A 45 10.17 -4.26 8.41
C LEU A 45 10.44 -3.31 7.24
N ALA A 46 9.41 -2.58 6.80
CA ALA A 46 9.55 -1.57 5.74
C ALA A 46 10.49 -0.43 6.15
N GLY A 47 10.41 0.04 7.39
CA GLY A 47 11.29 1.06 7.94
C GLY A 47 12.75 0.59 8.04
N CYS A 48 12.98 -0.63 8.52
CA CYS A 48 14.31 -1.24 8.57
C CYS A 48 14.93 -1.38 7.18
N ALA A 49 14.14 -1.81 6.19
CA ALA A 49 14.62 -1.90 4.80
C ALA A 49 15.01 -0.51 4.26
N GLY A 50 14.20 0.52 4.52
CA GLY A 50 14.52 1.90 4.14
C GLY A 50 15.78 2.44 4.84
N ALA A 51 15.91 2.22 6.14
CA ALA A 51 17.08 2.64 6.92
C ALA A 51 18.37 1.96 6.43
N LEU A 52 18.30 0.67 6.10
CA LEU A 52 19.43 -0.07 5.53
C LEU A 52 19.81 0.47 4.15
N TRP A 53 18.82 0.78 3.31
CA TRP A 53 19.04 1.36 1.98
C TRP A 53 19.73 2.73 2.07
N VAL A 54 19.29 3.59 2.99
CA VAL A 54 19.93 4.89 3.28
C VAL A 54 21.39 4.72 3.70
N HIS A 55 21.65 3.74 4.57
CA HIS A 55 23.01 3.47 5.04
C HIS A 55 23.92 2.99 3.90
N ALA A 56 23.39 2.18 2.98
CA ALA A 56 24.14 1.65 1.85
C ALA A 56 24.46 2.71 0.78
N THR A 57 23.57 3.68 0.55
CA THR A 57 23.75 4.70 -0.51
C THR A 57 24.58 5.90 -0.06
N GLY A 58 24.60 6.23 1.24
CA GLY A 58 25.42 7.32 1.80
C GLY A 58 25.02 8.74 1.37
N TYR A 59 24.14 8.87 0.37
CA TYR A 59 23.55 10.11 -0.11
C TYR A 59 22.18 9.81 -0.75
N ILE A 60 21.20 10.67 -0.47
CA ILE A 60 19.83 10.52 -0.99
C ILE A 60 19.41 11.85 -1.60
N ALA A 61 19.09 11.84 -2.88
CA ALA A 61 18.46 13.00 -3.49
C ALA A 61 16.94 12.95 -3.28
N PRO A 62 16.23 14.09 -3.27
CA PRO A 62 14.78 14.13 -3.01
C PRO A 62 13.94 13.28 -3.96
N HIS A 63 14.46 13.00 -5.16
CA HIS A 63 13.78 12.14 -6.14
C HIS A 63 13.84 10.65 -5.78
N ASP A 64 14.78 10.25 -4.93
CA ASP A 64 14.99 8.85 -4.52
C ASP A 64 14.15 8.44 -3.31
N LEU A 65 13.41 9.38 -2.70
CA LEU A 65 12.56 9.14 -1.53
C LEU A 65 11.39 8.18 -1.80
N GLY A 66 11.26 7.65 -3.01
CA GLY A 66 10.24 6.66 -3.35
C GLY A 66 8.82 7.22 -3.44
N LEU A 67 8.63 8.54 -3.39
CA LEU A 67 7.32 9.20 -3.44
C LEU A 67 6.50 8.80 -4.67
N ALA A 68 7.15 8.71 -5.83
CA ALA A 68 6.51 8.27 -7.07
C ALA A 68 6.05 6.81 -6.98
N THR A 69 6.85 5.94 -6.38
CA THR A 69 6.52 4.52 -6.20
C THR A 69 5.42 4.32 -5.16
N GLY A 70 5.45 5.08 -4.07
CA GLY A 70 4.38 5.12 -3.06
C GLY A 70 3.06 5.63 -3.64
N ALA A 71 3.10 6.63 -4.53
CA ALA A 71 1.92 7.12 -5.25
C ALA A 71 1.22 6.03 -6.06
N ILE A 72 2.01 5.26 -6.82
CA ILE A 72 1.51 4.14 -7.62
C ILE A 72 0.92 3.06 -6.72
N ALA A 73 1.60 2.73 -5.61
CA ALA A 73 1.12 1.75 -4.65
C ALA A 73 -0.21 2.17 -4.01
N LEU A 74 -0.36 3.44 -3.63
CA LEU A 74 -1.60 3.98 -3.09
C LEU A 74 -2.73 4.00 -4.13
N ALA A 75 -2.42 4.38 -5.37
CA ALA A 75 -3.40 4.37 -6.47
C ALA A 75 -3.88 2.93 -6.76
N ALA A 76 -2.96 1.97 -6.82
CA ALA A 76 -3.29 0.56 -6.99
C ALA A 76 -4.14 0.02 -5.83
N ALA A 77 -3.81 0.39 -4.59
CA ALA A 77 -4.59 0.02 -3.41
C ALA A 77 -6.01 0.60 -3.46
N ALA A 78 -6.15 1.87 -3.86
CA ALA A 78 -7.45 2.52 -4.03
C ALA A 78 -8.30 1.86 -5.13
N ILE A 79 -7.67 1.39 -6.22
CA ILE A 79 -8.35 0.66 -7.29
C ILE A 79 -8.80 -0.74 -6.82
N GLY A 80 -7.98 -1.40 -5.99
CA GLY A 80 -8.21 -2.78 -5.57
C GLY A 80 -9.03 -2.95 -4.28
N ASP A 81 -9.39 -1.87 -3.59
CA ASP A 81 -10.03 -1.84 -2.25
C ASP A 81 -10.98 -3.01 -1.96
N ARG A 82 -12.02 -3.24 -2.78
CA ARG A 82 -12.98 -4.34 -2.58
C ARG A 82 -12.82 -5.53 -3.52
N ARG A 83 -11.86 -5.48 -4.44
CA ARG A 83 -11.72 -6.46 -5.53
C ARG A 83 -10.66 -7.54 -5.26
N GLY A 84 -9.98 -7.46 -4.12
CA GLY A 84 -9.02 -8.44 -3.66
C GLY A 84 -7.58 -8.18 -4.12
N PRO A 85 -6.61 -8.91 -3.54
CA PRO A 85 -5.18 -8.62 -3.69
C PRO A 85 -4.66 -8.78 -5.11
N ILE A 86 -5.25 -9.70 -5.90
CA ILE A 86 -4.86 -9.93 -7.29
C ILE A 86 -5.07 -8.67 -8.14
N VAL A 87 -6.17 -7.95 -7.91
CA VAL A 87 -6.47 -6.71 -8.65
C VAL A 87 -5.51 -5.60 -8.27
N VAL A 88 -5.09 -5.51 -7.00
CA VAL A 88 -4.06 -4.56 -6.55
C VAL A 88 -2.73 -4.86 -7.24
N ILE A 89 -2.31 -6.12 -7.30
CA ILE A 89 -1.05 -6.53 -7.96
C ILE A 89 -1.08 -6.21 -9.45
N ALA A 90 -2.17 -6.58 -10.14
CA ALA A 90 -2.35 -6.30 -11.56
C ALA A 90 -2.38 -4.79 -11.86
N ALA A 91 -3.09 -4.00 -11.04
CA ALA A 91 -3.12 -2.54 -11.15
C ALA A 91 -1.73 -1.93 -10.92
N THR A 92 -0.97 -2.43 -9.94
CA THR A 92 0.40 -1.98 -9.68
C THR A 92 1.30 -2.24 -10.88
N ALA A 93 1.28 -3.47 -11.42
CA ALA A 93 2.07 -3.84 -12.60
C ALA A 93 1.70 -2.98 -13.83
N ALA A 94 0.41 -2.77 -14.07
CA ALA A 94 -0.07 -1.93 -15.16
C ALA A 94 0.35 -0.45 -15.00
N LEU A 95 0.24 0.12 -13.80
CA LEU A 95 0.61 1.50 -13.52
C LEU A 95 2.13 1.73 -13.61
N VAL A 96 2.94 0.78 -13.14
CA VAL A 96 4.40 0.83 -13.29
C VAL A 96 4.77 0.74 -14.77
N GLY A 97 4.22 -0.22 -15.52
CA GLY A 97 4.47 -0.32 -16.96
C GLY A 97 4.05 0.93 -17.75
N ALA A 98 2.90 1.51 -17.41
CA ALA A 98 2.46 2.77 -18.01
C ALA A 98 3.40 3.94 -17.69
N ARG A 99 3.91 4.03 -16.45
CA ARG A 99 4.91 5.02 -16.06
C ARG A 99 6.21 4.84 -16.84
N ASP A 100 6.71 3.61 -16.96
CA ASP A 100 7.97 3.33 -17.64
C ASP A 100 7.88 3.64 -19.14
N LEU A 101 6.76 3.30 -19.76
CA LEU A 101 6.45 3.68 -21.15
C LEU A 101 6.36 5.20 -21.31
N ALA A 102 5.62 5.89 -20.45
CA ALA A 102 5.53 7.35 -20.49
C ALA A 102 6.89 8.02 -20.33
N SER A 103 7.75 7.47 -19.45
CA SER A 103 9.12 7.93 -19.23
C SER A 103 10.02 7.67 -20.44
N SER A 104 9.77 6.63 -21.23
CA SER A 104 10.52 6.36 -22.47
C SER A 104 10.18 7.31 -23.62
N TYR A 105 8.96 7.86 -23.67
CA TYR A 105 8.52 8.77 -24.73
C TYR A 105 8.82 10.25 -24.45
N ILE A 106 8.97 10.62 -23.17
CA ILE A 106 9.23 11.99 -22.72
C ILE A 106 10.67 12.03 -22.21
N GLY A 107 11.60 12.49 -23.04
CA GLY A 107 13.04 12.55 -22.73
C GLY A 107 13.41 13.38 -21.49
N PRO A 108 14.72 13.61 -21.20
CA PRO A 108 15.26 14.03 -19.90
C PRO A 108 14.81 15.40 -19.33
N ALA A 109 13.90 16.11 -20.01
CA ALA A 109 13.37 17.41 -19.61
C ALA A 109 12.41 17.36 -18.40
N ALA A 110 12.08 16.18 -17.88
CA ALA A 110 11.28 16.00 -16.66
C ALA A 110 12.12 16.21 -15.37
N THR A 111 12.97 17.24 -15.34
CA THR A 111 13.77 17.64 -14.16
C THR A 111 12.90 18.05 -12.95
N GLN A 112 11.58 18.11 -13.14
CA GLN A 112 10.54 18.38 -12.13
C GLN A 112 9.69 17.15 -11.79
N GLY A 113 10.08 15.95 -12.21
CA GLY A 113 9.37 14.69 -11.94
C GLY A 113 8.83 14.57 -10.50
N PRO A 114 9.62 14.87 -9.46
CA PRO A 114 9.16 14.81 -8.06
C PRO A 114 7.99 15.75 -7.74
N LEU A 115 7.91 16.94 -8.34
CA LEU A 115 6.84 17.92 -8.10
C LEU A 115 5.53 17.49 -8.76
N LEU A 116 5.61 16.95 -9.98
CA LEU A 116 4.44 16.43 -10.69
C LEU A 116 3.88 15.19 -9.98
N PHE A 117 4.74 14.32 -9.44
CA PHE A 117 4.30 13.19 -8.62
C PHE A 117 3.66 13.64 -7.30
N GLY A 118 4.23 14.64 -6.61
CA GLY A 118 3.64 15.18 -5.38
C GLY A 118 2.25 15.81 -5.61
N LEU A 119 2.10 16.56 -6.71
CA LEU A 119 0.82 17.17 -7.09
C LEU A 119 -0.19 16.10 -7.54
N ALA A 120 0.24 15.10 -8.31
CA ALA A 120 -0.58 13.96 -8.68
C ALA A 120 -1.02 13.15 -7.45
N LEU A 121 -0.17 13.00 -6.42
CA LEU A 121 -0.52 12.38 -5.14
C LEU A 121 -1.60 13.15 -4.41
N LEU A 122 -1.45 14.47 -4.31
CA LEU A 122 -2.46 15.34 -3.72
C LEU A 122 -3.80 15.19 -4.44
N VAL A 123 -3.80 15.22 -5.78
CA VAL A 123 -5.02 15.07 -6.58
C VAL A 123 -5.62 13.66 -6.42
N ALA A 124 -4.83 12.60 -6.52
CA ALA A 124 -5.28 11.22 -6.41
C ALA A 124 -5.76 10.85 -5.00
N ALA A 125 -5.17 11.42 -3.95
CA ALA A 125 -5.63 11.25 -2.58
C ALA A 125 -6.91 12.04 -2.30
N PHE A 126 -7.02 13.27 -2.84
CA PHE A 126 -8.20 14.10 -2.62
C PHE A 126 -9.41 13.73 -3.49
N LEU A 127 -9.22 13.17 -4.69
CA LEU A 127 -10.34 12.78 -5.58
C LEU A 127 -11.33 11.77 -4.97
N PRO A 128 -10.87 10.65 -4.36
CA PRO A 128 -11.78 9.69 -3.74
C PRO A 128 -12.41 10.25 -2.46
N VAL A 129 -11.68 11.06 -1.70
CA VAL A 129 -12.21 11.74 -0.50
C VAL A 129 -13.29 12.76 -0.88
N LEU A 130 -13.10 13.52 -1.97
CA LEU A 130 -14.12 14.42 -2.51
C LEU A 130 -15.34 13.65 -3.02
N ARG A 131 -15.13 12.52 -3.73
CA ARG A 131 -16.22 11.67 -4.23
C ARG A 131 -17.05 11.04 -3.12
N GLN A 132 -16.46 10.74 -1.97
CA GLN A 132 -17.19 10.23 -0.80
C GLN A 132 -18.03 11.33 -0.14
N ARG A 133 -17.53 12.57 -0.08
CA ARG A 133 -18.26 13.73 0.47
C ARG A 133 -19.46 14.16 -0.38
N VAL A 134 -19.39 14.01 -1.70
CA VAL A 134 -20.46 14.44 -2.64
C VAL A 134 -21.55 13.36 -2.84
N ARG A 135 -21.34 12.14 -2.33
CA ARG A 135 -22.34 11.04 -2.35
C ARG A 135 -23.18 10.95 -1.07
N LEU A 136 -23.03 11.90 -0.14
CA LEU A 136 -23.91 12.13 1.01
C LEU A 136 -24.79 13.35 0.73
#